data_AF-A0A7V7N172-F1
#
_entry.id   AF-A0A7V7N172-F1
#
_cell.length_a   1.000
_cell.length_b   1.000
_cell.length_c   1.000
_cell.angle_alpha   90.00
_cell.angle_beta   90.00
_cell.angle_gamma   90.00
#
_symmetry.space_group_name_H-M   'P 1'
#
loop_
_entity.id
_entity.type
_entity.pdbx_description
1 polymer ?
#
loop_
_entity_poly.entity_id
_entity_poly.type
_entity_poly.pdbx_seq_one_letter_code
_entity_poly.pdbx_strand_id
1 'polypeptide(L)' 'MQKPLRKDIQPGTEVSIVQKHHQRSGELTEGTVKRLLTKSPSHP' A
#
# COMPACT_ATOMS: atom_id res chain seq x y z
N MET A 1 13.62 3.36 3.11
CA MET A 1 12.35 2.62 2.97
C MET A 1 12.07 2.43 1.49
N GLN A 2 11.88 1.19 1.05
CA GLN A 2 11.67 0.88 -0.37
C GLN A 2 10.27 1.33 -0.76
N LYS A 3 10.15 2.20 -1.77
CA LYS A 3 8.84 2.60 -2.30
C LYS A 3 8.26 1.41 -3.06
N PRO A 4 7.02 0.98 -2.77
CA PRO A 4 6.42 -0.13 -3.49
C PRO A 4 6.22 0.27 -4.95
N LEU A 5 6.59 -0.61 -5.89
CA LEU A 5 6.26 -0.41 -7.28
C LEU A 5 4.83 -0.87 -7.52
N ARG A 6 4.15 -0.22 -8.48
CA ARG A 6 2.78 -0.61 -8.86
C ARG A 6 2.70 -2.08 -9.31
N LYS A 7 3.77 -2.62 -9.93
CA LYS A 7 3.83 -4.01 -10.41
C LYS A 7 3.64 -5.04 -9.28
N ASP A 8 3.98 -4.64 -8.05
CA ASP A 8 3.92 -5.51 -6.86
C ASP A 8 2.54 -5.44 -6.17
N ILE A 9 1.67 -4.51 -6.56
CA ILE A 9 0.35 -4.29 -5.95
C ILE A 9 -0.74 -4.71 -6.93
N GLN A 10 -1.51 -5.73 -6.58
CA GLN A 10 -2.63 -6.21 -7.38
C GLN A 10 -3.95 -6.12 -6.60
N PRO A 11 -5.07 -5.73 -7.24
CA PRO A 11 -6.38 -5.83 -6.62
C PRO A 11 -6.67 -7.28 -6.20
N GLY A 12 -7.17 -7.48 -4.99
CA GLY A 12 -7.43 -8.80 -4.39
C GLY A 12 -6.27 -9.37 -3.56
N THR A 13 -5.09 -8.77 -3.60
CA THR A 13 -3.95 -9.20 -2.77
C THR A 13 -4.09 -8.72 -1.33
N GLU A 14 -3.75 -9.60 -0.37
CA GLU A 14 -3.60 -9.26 1.05
C GLU A 14 -2.33 -8.42 1.26
N VAL A 15 -2.49 -7.32 1.98
CA VAL A 15 -1.41 -6.36 2.23
C VAL A 15 -1.45 -5.90 3.67
N SER A 16 -0.26 -5.63 4.22
CA SER A 16 -0.11 -4.92 5.48
C SER A 16 0.30 -3.49 5.19
N ILE A 17 -0.52 -2.53 5.61
CA ILE A 17 -0.32 -1.11 5.37
C ILE A 17 -0.24 -0.33 6.68
N VAL A 18 0.50 0.77 6.66
CA VAL A 18 0.47 1.75 7.76
C VAL A 18 -0.56 2.81 7.43
N GLN A 19 -1.61 2.89 8.25
CA GLN A 19 -2.61 3.95 8.12
C GLN A 19 -2.04 5.30 8.57
N LYS A 20 -2.64 6.39 8.08
CA LYS A 20 -2.14 7.76 8.34
C LYS A 20 -1.96 8.06 9.84
N HIS A 21 -2.92 7.65 10.66
CA HIS A 21 -2.88 7.84 12.12
C HIS A 21 -1.83 6.93 12.81
N HIS A 22 -1.51 5.77 12.22
CA HIS A 22 -0.45 4.87 12.70
C HIS A 22 0.95 5.23 12.16
N GLN A 23 1.12 6.30 11.37
CA GLN A 23 2.45 6.67 10.84
C GLN A 23 3.49 7.00 11.90
N ARG A 24 3.07 7.40 13.11
CA ARG A 24 3.98 7.66 14.24
C ARG A 24 4.30 6.39 15.05
N SER A 25 3.36 5.46 15.19
CA SER A 25 3.54 4.21 15.93
C SER A 25 4.16 3.10 15.10
N GLY A 26 3.95 3.11 13.78
CA GLY A 26 4.37 2.04 12.88
C GLY A 26 3.47 0.82 12.91
N GLU A 27 2.28 0.93 13.52
CA GLU A 27 1.33 -0.18 13.58
C GLU A 27 0.85 -0.57 12.17
N LEU A 28 0.95 -1.87 11.88
CA LEU A 28 0.53 -2.45 10.61
C LEU A 28 -0.94 -2.85 10.68
N THR A 29 -1.70 -2.46 9.67
CA THR A 29 -3.08 -2.91 9.48
C THR A 29 -3.15 -3.82 8.26
N GLU A 30 -3.74 -5.00 8.44
CA GLU A 30 -3.99 -5.95 7.36
C GLU A 30 -5.26 -5.56 6.59
N GLY A 31 -5.24 -5.81 5.27
CA GLY A 31 -6.41 -5.61 4.43
C GLY A 31 -6.19 -6.08 3.00
N THR A 32 -7.23 -5.94 2.18
CA THR A 32 -7.21 -6.38 0.78
C THR A 32 -7.28 -5.18 -0.17
N VAL A 33 -6.48 -5.19 -1.23
CA VAL A 33 -6.49 -4.12 -2.23
C VAL A 33 -7.78 -4.17 -3.05
N LYS A 34 -8.68 -3.20 -2.87
CA LYS A 34 -9.94 -3.15 -3.63
C LYS A 34 -9.77 -2.67 -5.07
N ARG A 35 -9.04 -1.55 -5.26
CA ARG A 35 -8.84 -0.92 -6.57
C ARG A 35 -7.66 0.04 -6.54
N LEU A 36 -6.89 0.05 -7.62
CA LEU A 36 -5.86 1.06 -7.86
C LEU A 36 -6.44 2.25 -8.63
N LEU A 37 -6.27 3.46 -8.11
CA LEU A 37 -6.80 4.69 -8.71
C LEU A 37 -5.84 5.32 -9.73
N THR A 38 -4.58 4.89 -9.78
CA THR A 38 -3.54 5.46 -10.63
C THR A 38 -2.88 4.40 -11.52
N LYS A 39 -2.42 4.85 -12.69
CA LYS A 39 -1.65 4.02 -13.65
C LYS A 39 -0.13 4.20 -13.52
N SER A 40 0.34 5.20 -12.76
CA SER A 40 1.76 5.49 -12.61
C SER A 40 2.52 4.31 -11.98
N PRO A 41 3.68 3.92 -12.53
CA PRO A 41 4.43 2.74 -12.07
C PRO A 41 5.09 2.93 -10.70
N SER A 42 5.37 4.18 -10.30
CA SER A 42 5.98 4.55 -9.01
C SER A 42 5.36 5.83 -8.46
N HIS A 43 5.40 5.99 -7.12
CA HIS A 43 5.04 7.21 -6.43
C HIS A 43 6.30 8.06 -6.15
N PRO A 44 6.31 9.38 -6.45
CA PRO A 44 7.44 10.26 -6.19
C PRO A 44 7.70 10.49 -4.70
#